data_AF-A0A257Q9G3-F1
#
_entry.id   AF-A0A257Q9G3-F1
#
_cell.length_a   1.000
_cell.length_b   1.000
_cell.length_c   1.000
_cell.angle_alpha   90.00
_cell.angle_beta   90.00
_cell.angle_gamma   90.00
#
_symmetry.space_group_name_H-M   'P 1'
#
loop_
_entity.id
_entity.type
_entity.pdbx_description
1 polymer ?
#
loop_
_entity_poly.entity_id
_entity_poly.type
_entity_poly.pdbx_seq_one_letter_code
_entity_poly.pdbx_strand_id
1 'polypeptide(L)'
;MSVSESDDTGTEGLKQTGATPRYSRRLSDKILIAFHHACDQGDYEIAEQLLHILENMLTRRTVSPDANRRKSIESLVAAHERLWHLRHPERNFG
;
A
#
# COMPACT_ATOMS: atom_id res chain seq x y z
N MET A 1 -53.69 25.27 -29.31
CA MET A 1 -53.27 24.03 -29.98
C MET A 1 -51.80 23.83 -29.70
N SER A 2 -51.47 22.64 -29.23
CA SER A 2 -50.16 22.11 -28.86
C SER A 2 -49.14 22.20 -30.00
N VAL A 3 -47.86 22.34 -29.66
CA VAL A 3 -46.84 21.29 -29.88
C VAL A 3 -45.62 21.54 -28.97
N SER A 4 -45.25 20.47 -28.30
CA SER A 4 -43.99 20.15 -27.62
C SER A 4 -42.82 20.13 -28.60
N GLU A 5 -41.58 20.42 -28.15
CA GLU A 5 -40.56 19.40 -27.88
C GLU A 5 -39.22 20.03 -27.44
N SER A 6 -38.50 19.25 -26.65
CA SER A 6 -37.21 19.51 -26.05
C SER A 6 -36.08 19.09 -27.00
N ASP A 7 -35.02 19.88 -27.10
CA ASP A 7 -33.69 19.46 -27.55
C ASP A 7 -32.68 20.32 -26.75
N ASP A 8 -32.04 19.77 -25.71
CA ASP A 8 -30.72 19.11 -25.78
C ASP A 8 -29.75 19.80 -26.73
N THR A 9 -28.75 20.50 -26.17
CA THR A 9 -27.35 20.44 -26.62
C THR A 9 -26.45 21.39 -25.81
N GLY A 10 -25.51 20.77 -25.08
CA GLY A 10 -24.12 21.21 -25.07
C GLY A 10 -23.76 22.52 -24.36
N THR A 11 -23.47 22.42 -23.07
CA THR A 11 -22.21 23.02 -22.57
C THR A 11 -21.42 21.95 -21.84
N GLU A 12 -20.54 21.32 -22.64
CA GLU A 12 -19.39 20.61 -22.13
C GLU A 12 -18.60 21.52 -21.20
N GLY A 13 -18.17 20.97 -20.07
CA GLY A 13 -17.22 21.67 -19.22
C GLY A 13 -17.44 21.42 -17.75
N LEU A 14 -17.21 20.18 -17.31
CA LEU A 14 -16.27 19.94 -16.23
C LEU A 14 -15.84 18.47 -16.37
N LYS A 15 -14.88 18.24 -17.29
CA LYS A 15 -14.00 17.08 -17.19
C LYS A 15 -13.55 17.01 -15.74
N GLN A 16 -13.86 15.90 -15.08
CA GLN A 16 -13.38 15.57 -13.75
C GLN A 16 -11.84 15.50 -13.81
N THR A 17 -11.20 16.65 -13.75
CA THR A 17 -9.77 16.79 -13.52
C THR A 17 -9.56 16.66 -12.03
N GLY A 18 -8.83 15.61 -11.64
CA GLY A 18 -8.22 15.56 -10.31
C GLY A 18 -8.95 14.74 -9.26
N ALA A 19 -9.24 13.47 -9.55
CA ALA A 19 -8.99 12.47 -8.52
C ALA A 19 -7.54 12.01 -8.66
N THR A 20 -6.59 12.87 -8.27
CA THR A 20 -5.28 12.38 -7.84
C THR A 20 -5.54 11.22 -6.88
N PRO A 21 -4.91 10.05 -7.06
CA PRO A 21 -5.16 8.91 -6.17
C PRO A 21 -5.02 9.44 -4.76
N ARG A 22 -6.02 9.20 -3.90
CA ARG A 22 -5.93 9.54 -2.47
C ARG A 22 -4.72 8.78 -1.92
N TYR A 23 -3.55 9.37 -2.05
CA TYR A 23 -2.29 9.02 -1.41
C TYR A 23 -2.39 9.40 0.06
N SER A 24 -3.50 9.02 0.68
CA SER A 24 -3.73 9.12 2.10
C SER A 24 -3.36 7.76 2.68
N ARG A 25 -2.05 7.49 2.68
CA ARG A 25 -1.33 6.65 3.65
C ARG A 25 -2.16 5.46 4.15
N ARG A 26 -2.23 4.36 3.38
CA ARG A 26 -2.88 3.14 3.87
C ARG A 26 -2.21 2.74 5.18
N LEU A 27 -2.96 2.10 6.07
CA LEU A 27 -2.37 1.64 7.33
C LEU A 27 -1.16 0.73 7.05
N SER A 28 -1.21 -0.11 6.01
CA SER A 28 -0.07 -0.91 5.54
C SER A 28 1.19 -0.08 5.28
N ASP A 29 1.04 1.07 4.61
CA ASP A 29 2.18 1.94 4.25
C ASP A 29 2.76 2.58 5.51
N LYS A 30 1.90 2.96 6.47
CA LYS A 30 2.34 3.51 7.76
C LYS A 30 3.08 2.45 8.59
N ILE A 31 2.59 1.20 8.60
CA ILE A 31 3.25 0.09 9.28
C ILE A 31 4.61 -0.20 8.64
N LEU A 32 4.71 -0.16 7.30
CA LEU A 32 5.98 -0.37 6.60
C LEU A 32 7.00 0.75 6.91
N ILE A 33 6.56 2.01 6.97
CA ILE A 33 7.43 3.13 7.39
C ILE A 33 7.90 2.94 8.83
N ALA A 34 6.99 2.59 9.75
CA ALA A 34 7.34 2.35 11.14
C ALA A 34 8.30 1.16 11.30
N PHE A 35 8.13 0.11 10.51
CA PHE A 35 9.02 -1.04 10.45
C PHE A 35 10.45 -0.61 10.06
N HIS A 36 10.60 0.18 8.99
CA HIS A 36 11.91 0.69 8.58
C HIS A 36 12.55 1.55 9.66
N HIS A 37 11.76 2.42 10.29
CA HIS A 37 12.24 3.25 11.39
C HIS A 37 12.72 2.41 12.59
N ALA A 38 11.99 1.36 12.98
CA ALA A 38 12.41 0.43 14.03
C ALA A 38 13.71 -0.30 13.65
N CYS A 39 13.84 -0.75 12.40
CA CYS A 39 15.09 -1.33 11.89
C CYS A 39 16.28 -0.35 12.01
N ASP A 40 16.08 0.91 11.63
CA ASP A 40 17.13 1.93 11.66
C ASP A 40 17.54 2.30 13.08
N GLN A 41 16.64 2.13 14.06
CA GLN A 41 16.91 2.29 15.50
C GLN A 41 17.53 1.04 16.14
N GLY A 42 17.62 -0.08 15.42
CA GLY A 42 18.07 -1.36 15.98
C GLY A 42 17.03 -2.06 16.87
N ASP A 43 15.78 -1.58 16.87
CA ASP A 43 14.69 -2.17 17.66
C ASP A 43 14.02 -3.30 16.87
N TYR A 44 14.69 -4.46 16.85
CA TYR A 44 14.28 -5.59 16.02
C TYR A 44 13.03 -6.31 16.53
N GLU A 45 12.75 -6.26 17.83
CA GLU A 45 11.54 -6.85 18.41
C GLU A 45 10.30 -6.08 17.93
N ILE A 46 10.35 -4.74 17.98
CA ILE A 46 9.28 -3.89 17.46
C ILE A 46 9.14 -4.05 15.94
N ALA A 47 10.25 -4.14 15.21
CA ALA A 47 10.22 -4.41 13.77
C ALA A 47 9.52 -5.75 13.44
N GLU A 48 9.82 -6.82 14.18
CA GLU A 48 9.19 -8.13 14.00
C GLU A 48 7.67 -8.08 14.26
N GLN A 49 7.24 -7.40 15.32
CA GLN A 49 5.81 -7.23 15.63
C GLN A 49 5.07 -6.44 14.54
N LEU A 50 5.65 -5.35 14.05
CA LEU A 50 5.08 -4.55 12.97
C LEU A 50 4.95 -5.35 11.68
N LEU A 51 5.96 -6.16 11.36
CA LEU A 51 5.96 -7.02 10.18
C LEU A 51 4.88 -8.09 10.25
N HIS A 52 4.69 -8.72 11.42
CA HIS A 52 3.61 -9.68 11.65
C HIS A 52 2.21 -9.05 11.52
N ILE A 53 2.03 -7.81 11.98
CA ILE A 53 0.78 -7.06 11.78
C ILE A 53 0.52 -6.82 10.29
N LEU A 54 1.55 -6.39 9.54
CA LEU A 54 1.44 -6.17 8.10
C LEU A 54 1.07 -7.46 7.36
N GLU A 55 1.73 -8.58 7.66
CA GLU A 55 1.43 -9.89 7.11
C GLU A 55 -0.04 -10.28 7.37
N ASN A 56 -0.49 -10.17 8.62
CA ASN A 56 -1.88 -10.46 8.99
C ASN A 56 -2.89 -9.61 8.21
N MET A 57 -2.60 -8.33 8.00
CA MET A 57 -3.46 -7.44 7.21
C MET A 57 -3.54 -7.84 5.74
N LEU A 58 -2.43 -8.34 5.16
CA LEU A 58 -2.35 -8.72 3.75
C LEU A 58 -2.92 -10.12 3.47
N THR A 59 -2.82 -11.04 4.43
CA THR A 59 -3.28 -12.43 4.30
C THR A 59 -4.76 -12.60 4.62
N ARG A 60 -5.30 -11.83 5.58
CA ARG A 60 -6.74 -11.87 5.93
C ARG A 60 -7.65 -11.28 4.86
N ARG A 61 -7.12 -10.37 4.05
CA ARG A 61 -7.88 -9.69 3.01
C ARG A 61 -7.95 -10.60 1.78
N THR A 62 -9.08 -11.28 1.59
CA THR A 62 -9.47 -11.92 0.32
C THR A 62 -9.77 -10.82 -0.72
N VAL A 63 -8.74 -10.03 -1.07
CA VAL A 63 -8.85 -8.99 -2.09
C VAL A 63 -8.58 -9.69 -3.40
N SER A 64 -9.49 -9.46 -4.34
CA SER A 64 -9.40 -9.79 -5.76
C SER A 64 -7.95 -9.88 -6.27
N PRO A 65 -7.61 -10.85 -7.14
CA PRO A 65 -6.27 -11.02 -7.71
C PRO A 65 -5.89 -9.84 -8.61
N ASP A 66 -5.62 -8.70 -7.99
CA ASP A 66 -5.24 -7.45 -8.62
C ASP A 66 -3.72 -7.26 -8.56
N ALA A 67 -3.16 -6.53 -9.51
CA ALA A 67 -1.73 -6.23 -9.62
C ALA A 67 -1.16 -5.59 -8.34
N ASN A 68 -2.00 -4.91 -7.57
CA ASN A 68 -1.66 -4.32 -6.28
C ASN A 68 -1.28 -5.37 -5.21
N ARG A 69 -1.85 -6.59 -5.28
CA ARG A 69 -1.56 -7.67 -4.34
C ARG A 69 -0.14 -8.21 -4.54
N ARG A 70 0.29 -8.39 -5.79
CA ARG A 70 1.65 -8.85 -6.09
C ARG A 70 2.69 -7.89 -5.53
N LYS A 71 2.53 -6.59 -5.81
CA LYS A 71 3.40 -5.54 -5.24
C LYS A 71 3.40 -5.54 -3.72
N SER A 72 2.25 -5.76 -3.09
CA SER A 72 2.16 -5.81 -1.62
C SER A 72 2.90 -7.02 -1.04
N ILE A 73 2.84 -8.17 -1.73
CA ILE A 73 3.58 -9.38 -1.34
C ILE A 73 5.09 -9.19 -1.56
N GLU A 74 5.51 -8.62 -2.70
CA GLU A 74 6.92 -8.29 -2.96
C GLU A 74 7.48 -7.35 -1.88
N SER A 75 6.75 -6.31 -1.51
CA SER A 75 7.13 -5.42 -0.40
C SER A 75 7.24 -6.15 0.94
N LEU A 76 6.34 -7.10 1.21
CA LEU A 76 6.38 -7.90 2.44
C LEU A 76 7.62 -8.82 2.47
N VAL A 77 7.93 -9.48 1.35
CA VAL A 77 9.12 -10.34 1.22
C VAL A 77 10.39 -9.53 1.43
N ALA A 78 10.53 -8.38 0.76
CA ALA A 78 11.69 -7.51 0.91
C ALA A 78 11.87 -7.02 2.37
N ALA A 79 10.77 -6.78 3.09
CA ALA A 79 10.81 -6.42 4.50
C ALA A 79 11.31 -7.58 5.39
N HIS A 80 10.85 -8.81 5.14
CA HIS A 80 11.38 -10.01 5.81
C HIS A 80 12.88 -10.19 5.58
N GLU A 81 13.33 -10.07 4.33
CA GLU A 81 14.74 -10.18 3.98
C GLU A 81 15.58 -9.11 4.70
N ARG A 82 15.10 -7.86 4.74
CA ARG A 82 15.79 -6.80 5.49
C ARG A 82 15.95 -7.16 6.96
N LEU A 83 14.88 -7.58 7.64
CA LEU A 83 14.94 -7.93 9.06
C LEU A 83 15.87 -9.13 9.29
N TRP A 84 15.85 -10.12 8.41
CA TRP A 84 16.72 -11.28 8.46
C TRP A 84 18.20 -10.88 8.44
N HIS A 85 18.61 -10.05 7.48
CA HIS A 85 19.99 -9.56 7.36
C HIS A 85 20.43 -8.75 8.59
N LEU A 86 19.53 -7.95 9.16
CA LEU A 86 19.82 -7.16 10.35
C LEU A 86 20.02 -8.03 11.61
N ARG A 87 19.33 -9.17 11.72
CA ARG A 87 19.47 -10.11 12.84
C ARG A 87 20.63 -11.10 12.68
N HIS A 88 21.13 -11.29 11.46
CA HIS A 88 22.20 -12.23 11.13
C HIS A 88 23.34 -11.55 10.35
N PRO A 89 23.98 -10.52 10.92
CA PRO A 89 25.04 -9.78 10.24
C PRO A 89 26.22 -10.69 9.82
N GLU A 90 26.45 -11.80 10.52
CA GLU A 90 27.47 -12.80 10.20
C GLU A 90 27.22 -13.56 8.89
N ARG A 91 25.98 -13.55 8.39
CA ARG A 91 25.59 -14.23 7.14
C ARG A 91 25.61 -13.28 5.93
N ASN A 92 25.86 -11.98 6.16
CA ASN A 92 26.02 -10.97 5.11
C ASN A 92 27.44 -10.90 4.54
N PHE A 93 28.42 -11.59 5.14
CA PHE A 93 29.77 -11.73 4.61
C PHE A 93 29.83 -12.90 3.63
N GLY A 94 29.41 -12.64 2.38
CA GLY A 94 29.69 -13.49 1.21
C GLY A 94 30.80 -12.89 0.38
#